data_AF-A0A671G8I1-F1
#
_entry.id   AF-A0A671G8I1-F1
#
_cell.length_a   1.000
_cell.length_b   1.000
_cell.length_c   1.000
_cell.angle_alpha   90.00
_cell.angle_beta   90.00
_cell.angle_gamma   90.00
#
_symmetry.space_group_name_H-M   'P 1'
#
loop_
_entity.id
_entity.type
_entity.pdbx_description
1 polymer ?
#
loop_
_entity_poly.entity_id
_entity_poly.type
_entity_poly.pdbx_seq_one_letter_code
_entity_poly.pdbx_strand_id
1 'polypeptide(L)'
;MSCMVPPVIVFQIPLAKEASGWLQEGLSLVSEGSVKEGRAEPAGRQHDKPHLPQVSLPAHLEPQEPRQRPRPAYFRICRRRVRNDVLIACGPRKCNLNLFGARIPREKVLTARGSSTGELEGHASSRLPPQPCSWGKSSDLLSRIDLDELMKKDEPPFDFPDTLEGFEYAFNEKGQLRHIKTGEPFVFNYREDLHRWNQKRYEALGEIITKYVYELLEKDCNLKKISIPVDATESEPKSFIFMSEDALTNPQKLMVLIHGSGVVRAGQWARRLIINEDLDSGTQIPFIKRAMDEGYGVIVLNPNENYIEVEKPKIRVKSSSDSSYEPAEKRERKDKVSKETKKRRDFYEKYRNPQREKEMMQLYIRENGSPEEHAVYVWDHFIAQSAAENVFFVAHSYGGLAFVELMIQREADVKSKVTAVALTDSVHNVWHQEAGKTIREWMRENCCNWVSSSEPLDTSVESMLPDCPRVSAGTDRHELTSWKSFPSIFKFFTEASEAKTSSLKPAVTRRSHRIKHEEL
;
A
#
# COMPACT_ATOMS: atom_id res chain seq x y z
N MET A 1 55.63 -8.04 32.10
CA MET A 1 56.49 -7.12 31.32
C MET A 1 55.69 -6.78 30.06
N SER A 2 55.10 -5.59 29.92
CA SER A 2 55.73 -4.26 29.72
C SER A 2 56.22 -4.11 28.27
N CYS A 3 55.85 -3.12 27.45
CA CYS A 3 55.03 -1.89 27.60
C CYS A 3 54.01 -1.77 26.40
N MET A 4 53.36 -0.66 25.99
CA MET A 4 53.44 0.80 26.26
C MET A 4 52.12 1.53 25.83
N VAL A 5 51.90 2.78 26.24
CA VAL A 5 50.65 3.61 26.07
C VAL A 5 51.01 5.12 26.13
N PRO A 6 50.26 6.11 25.57
CA PRO A 6 49.16 6.11 24.57
C PRO A 6 49.70 6.57 23.18
N PRO A 7 49.50 7.79 22.57
CA PRO A 7 48.74 9.03 22.89
C PRO A 7 47.44 9.21 22.04
N VAL A 8 46.90 10.44 21.97
CA VAL A 8 45.77 10.91 21.11
C VAL A 8 46.17 12.24 20.44
N ILE A 9 45.73 12.52 19.20
CA ILE A 9 45.84 13.85 18.54
C ILE A 9 44.51 14.19 17.83
N VAL A 10 44.15 15.48 17.83
CA VAL A 10 42.89 16.05 17.27
C VAL A 10 43.22 17.22 16.34
N PHE A 11 42.60 17.29 15.15
CA PHE A 11 42.52 18.45 14.24
C PHE A 11 41.54 18.12 13.08
N GLN A 12 40.82 19.05 12.43
CA GLN A 12 40.47 20.45 12.71
C GLN A 12 39.23 20.85 11.90
N ILE A 13 38.43 21.83 12.35
CA ILE A 13 37.31 22.41 11.58
C ILE A 13 37.74 23.76 10.98
N PRO A 14 37.50 24.03 9.67
CA PRO A 14 37.67 25.37 9.11
C PRO A 14 36.51 26.29 9.52
N LEU A 15 36.84 27.39 10.19
CA LEU A 15 35.93 28.52 10.44
C LEU A 15 36.15 29.59 9.38
N ALA A 16 35.07 30.20 8.87
CA ALA A 16 35.13 31.33 7.95
C ALA A 16 34.30 32.52 8.47
N LYS A 17 35.00 33.64 8.68
CA LYS A 17 34.55 35.03 8.91
C LYS A 17 35.30 35.87 7.85
N GLU A 18 34.91 37.07 7.43
CA GLU A 18 33.85 38.05 7.76
C GLU A 18 33.61 38.89 6.48
N ALA A 19 32.43 39.50 6.26
CA ALA A 19 32.19 40.96 6.26
C ALA A 19 30.97 41.20 5.33
N SER A 20 29.90 41.97 5.56
CA SER A 20 29.56 43.22 6.28
C SER A 20 29.34 44.42 5.33
N GLY A 21 28.22 45.14 5.51
CA GLY A 21 27.67 46.14 4.57
C GLY A 21 26.57 45.51 3.69
N TRP A 22 25.39 46.12 3.44
CA TRP A 22 24.96 47.53 3.58
C TRP A 22 23.76 47.71 4.53
N LEU A 23 23.36 48.96 4.78
CA LEU A 23 22.28 49.36 5.70
C LEU A 23 21.50 50.56 5.13
N GLN A 24 20.18 50.59 5.37
CA GLN A 24 19.26 51.75 5.34
C GLN A 24 18.96 52.47 4.00
N GLU A 25 17.70 52.36 3.54
CA GLU A 25 16.70 53.43 3.31
C GLU A 25 15.55 52.86 2.43
N GLY A 26 14.27 53.20 2.62
CA GLY A 26 13.64 54.05 3.64
C GLY A 26 12.13 53.79 3.75
N LEU A 27 11.50 54.34 4.80
CA LEU A 27 10.05 54.26 5.02
C LEU A 27 9.30 55.40 4.31
N SER A 28 8.11 55.12 3.80
CA SER A 28 7.04 56.12 3.70
C SER A 28 5.67 55.48 4.02
N LEU A 29 4.82 56.28 4.66
CA LEU A 29 3.48 55.94 5.15
C LEU A 29 2.48 57.01 4.67
N VAL A 30 1.18 56.81 4.95
CA VAL A 30 0.08 57.78 4.74
C VAL A 30 -0.30 57.87 3.24
N SER A 31 -1.55 57.58 2.86
CA SER A 31 -2.76 58.26 3.34
C SER A 31 -4.02 57.39 3.47
N GLU A 32 -4.87 57.78 4.41
CA GLU A 32 -6.25 57.36 4.52
C GLU A 32 -7.15 58.17 3.56
N GLY A 33 -8.28 57.60 3.12
CA GLY A 33 -9.27 58.30 2.30
C GLY A 33 -10.67 57.72 2.48
N SER A 34 -11.57 58.48 3.13
CA SER A 34 -12.87 57.97 3.56
C SER A 34 -13.99 58.08 2.51
N VAL A 35 -14.81 57.03 2.44
CA VAL A 35 -16.30 57.05 2.40
C VAL A 35 -17.00 58.04 1.45
N LYS A 36 -17.78 57.50 0.50
CA LYS A 36 -19.21 57.85 0.37
C LYS A 36 -20.02 56.90 -0.52
N GLU A 37 -21.29 56.72 -0.15
CA GLU A 37 -22.32 56.06 -0.95
C GLU A 37 -22.84 56.98 -2.08
N GLY A 38 -23.40 56.40 -3.15
CA GLY A 38 -24.04 57.16 -4.22
C GLY A 38 -24.98 56.29 -5.06
N ARG A 39 -26.29 56.40 -4.82
CA ARG A 39 -27.35 55.55 -5.40
C ARG A 39 -28.27 56.37 -6.32
N ALA A 40 -28.21 56.18 -7.63
CA ALA A 40 -29.23 56.68 -8.57
C ALA A 40 -29.24 55.93 -9.92
N GLU A 41 -30.46 55.64 -10.39
CA GLU A 41 -30.89 55.23 -11.74
C GLU A 41 -32.04 56.22 -12.13
N PRO A 42 -32.69 56.20 -13.32
CA PRO A 42 -32.44 55.50 -14.59
C PRO A 42 -32.64 56.40 -15.85
N ALA A 43 -32.97 55.77 -17.00
CA ALA A 43 -33.44 56.29 -18.31
C ALA A 43 -32.37 56.72 -19.37
N GLY A 44 -32.60 56.52 -20.69
CA GLY A 44 -33.70 55.81 -21.38
C GLY A 44 -33.74 56.08 -22.91
N ARG A 45 -34.56 55.30 -23.67
CA ARG A 45 -34.68 55.19 -25.17
C ARG A 45 -33.64 54.25 -25.80
N GLN A 46 -33.97 53.29 -26.69
CA GLN A 46 -34.71 53.30 -27.99
C GLN A 46 -33.87 53.93 -29.15
N HIS A 47 -33.79 53.36 -30.36
CA HIS A 47 -34.59 52.28 -30.98
C HIS A 47 -33.82 51.46 -32.07
N ASP A 48 -34.46 50.40 -32.58
CA ASP A 48 -34.33 49.74 -33.91
C ASP A 48 -33.66 48.34 -34.12
N LYS A 49 -34.18 47.65 -35.16
CA LYS A 49 -34.00 46.23 -35.55
C LYS A 49 -34.08 46.05 -37.08
N PRO A 50 -33.60 44.91 -37.60
CA PRO A 50 -34.42 44.02 -38.45
C PRO A 50 -34.60 42.62 -37.77
N HIS A 51 -35.71 41.88 -37.82
CA HIS A 51 -36.42 41.24 -38.97
C HIS A 51 -35.51 40.21 -39.68
N LEU A 52 -35.81 38.91 -39.82
CA LEU A 52 -37.04 38.06 -39.83
C LEU A 52 -36.65 36.59 -39.45
N PRO A 53 -37.53 35.54 -39.50
CA PRO A 53 -38.99 35.43 -39.28
C PRO A 53 -39.35 34.35 -38.21
N GLN A 54 -40.65 34.16 -37.93
CA GLN A 54 -41.18 32.94 -37.28
C GLN A 54 -41.75 31.95 -38.31
N VAL A 55 -41.74 30.65 -38.01
CA VAL A 55 -42.48 29.59 -38.73
C VAL A 55 -43.14 28.64 -37.71
N SER A 56 -44.28 28.06 -38.09
CA SER A 56 -45.27 27.42 -37.22
C SER A 56 -44.94 25.99 -36.75
N LEU A 57 -45.55 25.60 -35.62
CA LEU A 57 -45.74 24.21 -35.19
C LEU A 57 -46.72 23.44 -36.10
N PRO A 58 -46.43 22.17 -36.43
CA PRO A 58 -47.42 21.13 -36.68
C PRO A 58 -47.52 20.13 -35.50
N ALA A 59 -48.49 19.22 -35.55
CA ALA A 59 -48.94 18.42 -34.41
C ALA A 59 -48.29 17.02 -34.27
N HIS A 60 -48.65 16.33 -33.17
CA HIS A 60 -48.34 14.95 -32.78
C HIS A 60 -48.00 13.96 -33.91
N LEU A 61 -46.87 13.27 -33.73
CA LEU A 61 -46.59 11.92 -34.23
C LEU A 61 -45.94 11.09 -33.12
N GLU A 62 -46.36 9.84 -32.95
CA GLU A 62 -45.80 8.92 -31.96
C GLU A 62 -44.43 8.37 -32.40
N PRO A 63 -43.42 8.28 -31.51
CA PRO A 63 -42.21 7.52 -31.78
C PRO A 63 -42.51 6.01 -31.74
N GLN A 64 -42.31 5.32 -32.86
CA GLN A 64 -42.39 3.84 -32.92
C GLN A 64 -41.28 3.18 -32.09
N GLU A 65 -41.55 1.98 -31.56
CA GLU A 65 -40.56 1.20 -30.80
C GLU A 65 -39.27 0.93 -31.60
N PRO A 66 -38.08 1.24 -31.05
CA PRO A 66 -36.82 0.77 -31.62
C PRO A 66 -36.70 -0.74 -31.42
N ARG A 67 -36.79 -1.51 -32.51
CA ARG A 67 -36.73 -2.98 -32.54
C ARG A 67 -35.59 -3.52 -31.66
N GLN A 68 -35.94 -4.46 -30.77
CA GLN A 68 -34.98 -5.14 -29.89
C GLN A 68 -33.86 -5.80 -30.71
N ARG A 69 -32.62 -5.38 -30.48
CA ARG A 69 -31.44 -6.14 -30.93
C ARG A 69 -31.25 -7.35 -29.99
N PRO A 70 -30.85 -8.54 -30.49
CA PRO A 70 -30.60 -9.68 -29.63
C PRO A 70 -29.54 -9.38 -28.58
N ARG A 71 -29.79 -9.79 -27.33
CA ARG A 71 -28.77 -9.73 -26.26
C ARG A 71 -27.60 -10.66 -26.65
N PRO A 72 -26.34 -10.24 -26.56
CA PRO A 72 -25.23 -11.17 -26.67
C PRO A 72 -25.33 -12.21 -25.55
N ALA A 73 -25.14 -13.48 -25.89
CA ALA A 73 -25.26 -14.57 -24.91
C ALA A 73 -24.10 -14.51 -23.91
N TYR A 74 -24.41 -14.44 -22.62
CA TYR A 74 -23.42 -14.57 -21.55
C TYR A 74 -22.81 -15.98 -21.57
N PHE A 75 -21.66 -16.13 -22.24
CA PHE A 75 -20.82 -17.30 -22.07
C PHE A 75 -20.31 -17.34 -20.62
N ARG A 76 -20.87 -18.26 -19.82
CA ARG A 76 -20.33 -18.61 -18.51
C ARG A 76 -18.98 -19.29 -18.68
N ILE A 77 -17.92 -18.49 -18.80
CA ILE A 77 -16.55 -18.98 -18.60
C ILE A 77 -16.44 -19.39 -17.12
N CYS A 78 -16.40 -20.69 -16.87
CA CYS A 78 -16.19 -21.24 -15.54
C CYS A 78 -14.78 -20.88 -15.05
N ARG A 79 -14.64 -19.73 -14.36
CA ARG A 79 -13.41 -19.34 -13.64
C ARG A 79 -13.03 -20.46 -12.66
N ARG A 80 -12.07 -21.29 -13.08
CA ARG A 80 -11.57 -22.43 -12.31
C ARG A 80 -10.80 -21.87 -11.12
N ARG A 81 -11.33 -22.02 -9.90
CA ARG A 81 -10.70 -21.52 -8.67
C ARG A 81 -9.34 -22.22 -8.46
N VAL A 82 -8.28 -21.59 -8.92
CA VAL A 82 -6.89 -21.97 -8.62
C VAL A 82 -6.68 -21.77 -7.11
N ARG A 83 -6.05 -22.76 -6.46
CA ARG A 83 -5.54 -22.61 -5.10
C ARG A 83 -4.06 -22.27 -5.19
N ASN A 84 -3.65 -21.18 -4.54
CA ASN A 84 -2.24 -20.89 -4.33
C ASN A 84 -1.71 -21.69 -3.13
N ASP A 85 -1.56 -23.00 -3.32
CA ASP A 85 -0.80 -23.89 -2.42
C ASP A 85 0.65 -24.01 -2.95
N VAL A 86 1.44 -22.93 -2.86
CA VAL A 86 2.88 -22.94 -3.20
C VAL A 86 3.72 -22.56 -1.98
N LEU A 87 4.25 -23.58 -1.31
CA LEU A 87 5.22 -23.42 -0.24
C LEU A 87 6.59 -23.04 -0.83
N ILE A 88 7.04 -21.81 -0.60
CA ILE A 88 8.43 -21.42 -0.85
C ILE A 88 9.29 -22.05 0.24
N ALA A 89 9.96 -23.16 -0.09
CA ALA A 89 10.84 -23.87 0.81
C ALA A 89 12.23 -23.22 0.87
N CYS A 90 12.46 -22.37 1.88
CA CYS A 90 13.78 -21.81 2.17
C CYS A 90 14.76 -22.88 2.69
N GLY A 91 15.40 -23.61 1.77
CA GLY A 91 16.50 -24.52 2.08
C GLY A 91 17.80 -23.77 2.43
N PRO A 92 18.61 -24.26 3.40
CA PRO A 92 19.81 -23.57 3.84
C PRO A 92 20.95 -23.64 2.81
N ARG A 93 21.60 -22.50 2.55
CA ARG A 93 22.84 -22.46 1.76
C ARG A 93 23.96 -23.17 2.52
N LYS A 94 24.69 -24.09 1.86
CA LYS A 94 25.97 -24.62 2.35
C LYS A 94 27.10 -24.19 1.43
N CYS A 95 28.19 -23.74 2.02
CA CYS A 95 29.40 -23.34 1.30
C CYS A 95 30.11 -24.57 0.71
N ASN A 96 30.60 -24.45 -0.53
CA ASN A 96 31.51 -25.44 -1.10
C ASN A 96 32.92 -25.23 -0.57
N LEU A 97 33.52 -26.29 -0.04
CA LEU A 97 34.95 -26.40 0.20
C LEU A 97 35.38 -27.84 -0.12
N ASN A 98 36.13 -28.01 -1.20
CA ASN A 98 36.65 -29.31 -1.62
C ASN A 98 37.82 -29.72 -0.72
N LEU A 99 37.84 -30.98 -0.28
CA LEU A 99 39.08 -31.71 0.03
C LEU A 99 38.86 -33.23 -0.05
N PHE A 100 39.95 -33.96 -0.24
CA PHE A 100 39.96 -35.36 -0.66
C PHE A 100 39.65 -36.36 0.47
N GLY A 101 39.20 -37.56 0.10
CA GLY A 101 38.81 -38.61 1.05
C GLY A 101 39.92 -39.59 1.43
N ALA A 102 39.65 -40.37 2.49
CA ALA A 102 40.42 -41.55 2.92
C ALA A 102 39.44 -42.70 3.27
N ARG A 103 39.93 -43.94 3.44
CA ARG A 103 39.10 -45.15 3.37
C ARG A 103 39.58 -46.25 4.35
N ILE A 104 38.62 -46.93 5.02
CA ILE A 104 38.72 -48.23 5.76
C ILE A 104 39.78 -48.35 6.89
N PRO A 105 39.77 -49.39 7.77
CA PRO A 105 38.79 -50.48 8.00
C PRO A 105 38.31 -50.63 9.48
N ARG A 106 37.52 -51.68 9.77
CA ARG A 106 37.22 -52.23 11.11
C ARG A 106 38.37 -53.11 11.63
N GLU A 107 38.49 -53.33 12.95
CA GLU A 107 38.58 -54.70 13.50
C GLU A 107 38.45 -54.86 15.05
N LYS A 108 38.02 -56.07 15.43
CA LYS A 108 38.32 -56.86 16.65
C LYS A 108 37.80 -56.46 18.06
N VAL A 109 37.88 -57.47 18.93
CA VAL A 109 37.20 -57.69 20.22
C VAL A 109 38.08 -58.66 21.04
N LEU A 110 38.22 -58.48 22.37
CA LEU A 110 38.16 -59.54 23.41
C LEU A 110 38.70 -59.11 24.80
N THR A 111 37.96 -59.52 25.84
CA THR A 111 38.36 -59.89 27.23
C THR A 111 39.44 -59.12 28.03
N ALA A 112 39.07 -58.79 29.26
CA ALA A 112 39.85 -59.15 30.45
C ALA A 112 38.90 -59.70 31.54
N ARG A 113 39.35 -60.70 32.32
CA ARG A 113 38.71 -61.18 33.56
C ARG A 113 39.51 -60.66 34.76
N GLY A 114 38.83 -60.29 35.84
CA GLY A 114 39.42 -60.05 37.16
C GLY A 114 38.40 -60.46 38.23
N SER A 115 38.84 -61.12 39.30
CA SER A 115 37.96 -61.66 40.34
C SER A 115 38.57 -61.45 41.72
N SER A 116 37.74 -61.10 42.70
CA SER A 116 38.02 -61.29 44.12
C SER A 116 36.71 -61.49 44.88
N THR A 117 36.77 -62.24 45.98
CA THR A 117 35.63 -62.69 46.77
C THR A 117 35.60 -62.02 48.15
N GLY A 118 34.42 -61.99 48.78
CA GLY A 118 34.23 -61.51 50.14
C GLY A 118 32.80 -61.79 50.61
N GLU A 119 32.63 -62.81 51.46
CA GLU A 119 31.35 -63.22 52.03
C GLU A 119 31.12 -62.55 53.39
N LEU A 120 29.85 -62.27 53.72
CA LEU A 120 29.35 -62.26 55.10
C LEU A 120 27.85 -62.64 55.07
N GLU A 121 27.46 -63.56 55.96
CA GLU A 121 26.09 -64.05 56.08
C GLU A 121 25.27 -63.32 57.17
N GLY A 122 23.96 -63.57 57.19
CA GLY A 122 23.22 -63.68 58.44
C GLY A 122 22.35 -62.50 58.86
N HIS A 123 21.09 -62.50 58.43
CA HIS A 123 19.94 -62.85 59.30
C HIS A 123 18.61 -62.66 58.55
N ALA A 124 17.59 -63.45 58.90
CA ALA A 124 16.25 -63.37 58.33
C ALA A 124 15.17 -63.45 59.41
N SER A 125 14.09 -62.67 59.29
CA SER A 125 12.71 -63.13 59.52
C SER A 125 11.65 -62.06 59.19
N SER A 126 10.41 -62.53 59.01
CA SER A 126 9.12 -61.81 59.02
C SER A 126 8.77 -60.90 57.84
N ARG A 127 7.47 -60.88 57.50
CA ARG A 127 6.88 -60.14 56.38
C ARG A 127 5.78 -59.21 56.90
N LEU A 128 5.78 -57.94 56.48
CA LEU A 128 4.56 -57.14 56.29
C LEU A 128 4.78 -56.15 55.13
N PRO A 129 3.81 -55.94 54.23
CA PRO A 129 3.91 -54.91 53.20
C PRO A 129 3.63 -53.51 53.79
N PRO A 130 4.42 -52.48 53.43
CA PRO A 130 4.12 -51.10 53.84
C PRO A 130 2.88 -50.56 53.12
N GLN A 131 2.01 -49.88 53.86
CA GLN A 131 0.82 -49.19 53.31
C GLN A 131 1.24 -47.97 52.47
N PRO A 132 0.56 -47.66 51.36
CA PRO A 132 0.89 -46.51 50.52
C PRO A 132 0.53 -45.18 51.20
N CYS A 133 1.52 -44.33 51.45
CA CYS A 133 1.31 -43.00 52.02
C CYS A 133 0.55 -42.06 51.06
N SER A 134 -0.39 -41.28 51.61
CA SER A 134 -1.44 -40.56 50.88
C SER A 134 -1.02 -39.23 50.22
N TRP A 135 0.10 -39.20 49.52
CA TRP A 135 0.59 -38.00 48.79
C TRP A 135 -0.17 -37.65 47.49
N GLY A 136 -1.18 -38.43 47.13
CA GLY A 136 -1.94 -38.31 45.87
C GLY A 136 -2.98 -37.19 45.77
N LYS A 137 -2.86 -36.09 46.55
CA LYS A 137 -3.86 -34.98 46.54
C LYS A 137 -3.34 -33.60 46.11
N SER A 138 -2.03 -33.40 46.00
CA SER A 138 -1.47 -32.09 45.58
C SER A 138 -1.22 -31.99 44.07
N SER A 139 -0.83 -33.08 43.42
CA SER A 139 -0.61 -33.13 41.97
C SER A 139 -1.92 -33.01 41.17
N ASP A 140 -3.01 -33.59 41.67
CA ASP A 140 -4.32 -33.62 41.01
C ASP A 140 -5.11 -32.29 41.08
N LEU A 141 -4.54 -31.27 41.74
CA LEU A 141 -5.03 -29.89 41.70
C LEU A 141 -4.25 -29.05 40.68
N LEU A 142 -2.93 -29.24 40.57
CA LEU A 142 -2.12 -28.57 39.55
C LEU A 142 -2.44 -29.07 38.14
N SER A 143 -2.79 -30.36 37.98
CA SER A 143 -3.28 -30.93 36.70
C SER A 143 -4.63 -30.36 36.24
N ARG A 144 -5.37 -29.68 37.12
CA ARG A 144 -6.66 -29.01 36.82
C ARG A 144 -6.51 -27.53 36.47
N ILE A 145 -5.35 -26.92 36.72
CA ILE A 145 -5.07 -25.55 36.33
C ILE A 145 -4.53 -25.60 34.90
N ASP A 146 -5.40 -25.30 33.93
CA ASP A 146 -4.98 -25.03 32.56
C ASP A 146 -4.15 -23.74 32.58
N LEU A 147 -2.81 -23.87 32.57
CA LEU A 147 -1.89 -22.72 32.58
C LEU A 147 -2.14 -21.79 31.40
N ASP A 148 -2.55 -22.31 30.24
CA ASP A 148 -2.89 -21.47 29.09
C ASP A 148 -4.20 -20.72 29.31
N GLU A 149 -5.18 -21.29 30.03
CA GLU A 149 -6.41 -20.57 30.44
C GLU A 149 -6.17 -19.59 31.60
N LEU A 150 -5.09 -19.76 32.37
CA LEU A 150 -4.62 -18.77 33.33
C LEU A 150 -3.95 -17.60 32.59
N MET A 151 -2.94 -17.87 31.74
CA MET A 151 -2.23 -16.84 30.97
C MET A 151 -3.14 -16.05 30.00
N LYS A 152 -4.22 -16.65 29.48
CA LYS A 152 -5.25 -15.93 28.69
C LYS A 152 -6.05 -14.89 29.49
N LYS A 153 -6.03 -14.93 30.84
CA LYS A 153 -6.68 -13.94 31.71
C LYS A 153 -5.77 -12.75 32.03
N ASP A 154 -4.46 -12.92 31.85
CA ASP A 154 -3.44 -11.90 32.12
C ASP A 154 -2.99 -11.14 30.85
N GLU A 155 -3.47 -11.51 29.65
CA GLU A 155 -3.35 -10.67 28.44
C GLU A 155 -4.05 -9.31 28.71
N PRO A 156 -3.35 -8.16 28.59
CA PRO A 156 -3.98 -6.85 28.78
C PRO A 156 -5.08 -6.61 27.72
N PRO A 157 -6.11 -5.81 28.04
CA PRO A 157 -7.13 -5.46 27.06
C PRO A 157 -6.51 -4.78 25.83
N PHE A 158 -7.13 -4.97 24.67
CA PHE A 158 -6.83 -4.24 23.44
C PHE A 158 -7.56 -2.88 23.43
N ASP A 159 -7.50 -2.21 24.58
CA ASP A 159 -8.00 -0.85 24.77
C ASP A 159 -6.80 0.08 24.56
N PHE A 160 -6.89 0.93 23.54
CA PHE A 160 -5.81 1.81 23.09
C PHE A 160 -6.37 3.22 22.88
N PRO A 161 -5.58 4.28 23.16
CA PRO A 161 -5.98 5.64 22.85
C PRO A 161 -6.29 5.83 21.36
N ASP A 162 -7.04 6.88 21.03
CA ASP A 162 -7.47 7.24 19.67
C ASP A 162 -6.76 8.50 19.12
N THR A 163 -5.78 9.01 19.88
CA THR A 163 -5.00 10.24 19.65
C THR A 163 -3.50 9.98 19.78
N LEU A 164 -2.66 10.77 19.10
CA LEU A 164 -1.20 10.62 19.18
C LEU A 164 -0.69 10.99 20.58
N GLU A 165 -1.29 12.02 21.17
CA GLU A 165 -1.03 12.54 22.51
C GLU A 165 -1.36 11.49 23.58
N GLY A 166 -2.48 10.77 23.42
CA GLY A 166 -2.84 9.65 24.28
C GLY A 166 -1.86 8.46 24.16
N PHE A 167 -1.24 8.29 22.99
CA PHE A 167 -0.14 7.35 22.77
C PHE A 167 1.21 7.82 23.36
N GLU A 168 1.28 9.06 23.83
CA GLU A 168 2.49 9.82 24.24
C GLU A 168 3.46 10.19 23.11
N TYR A 169 3.00 10.28 21.86
CA TYR A 169 3.82 10.69 20.70
C TYR A 169 3.28 11.94 20.00
N ALA A 170 4.16 12.66 19.32
CA ALA A 170 3.81 13.73 18.39
C ALA A 170 4.78 13.72 17.21
N PHE A 171 4.43 14.37 16.09
CA PHE A 171 5.39 14.67 15.03
C PHE A 171 6.15 15.95 15.38
N ASN A 172 7.48 15.92 15.27
CA ASN A 172 8.32 17.10 15.46
C ASN A 172 8.42 17.96 14.18
N GLU A 173 9.11 19.10 14.27
CA GLU A 173 9.33 20.04 13.14
C GLU A 173 10.00 19.41 11.90
N LYS A 174 10.64 18.24 12.06
CA LYS A 174 11.27 17.46 10.98
C LYS A 174 10.37 16.35 10.45
N GLY A 175 9.07 16.40 10.77
CA GLY A 175 8.07 15.40 10.41
C GLY A 175 8.29 14.03 11.04
N GLN A 176 9.07 13.91 12.12
CA GLN A 176 9.40 12.61 12.72
C GLN A 176 8.54 12.32 13.95
N LEU A 177 7.97 11.11 14.04
CA LEU A 177 7.20 10.66 15.20
C LEU A 177 8.14 10.43 16.39
N ARG A 178 7.98 11.20 17.48
CA ARG A 178 8.80 11.13 18.69
C ARG A 178 7.95 11.19 19.96
N HIS A 179 8.43 10.55 21.02
CA HIS A 179 7.75 10.51 22.31
C HIS A 179 7.80 11.88 23.01
N ILE A 180 6.64 12.45 23.36
CA ILE A 180 6.47 13.86 23.74
C ILE A 180 7.40 14.29 24.89
N LYS A 181 7.58 13.42 25.89
CA LYS A 181 8.35 13.74 27.11
C LYS A 181 9.86 13.51 27.00
N THR A 182 10.31 12.67 26.06
CA THR A 182 11.70 12.16 26.02
C THR A 182 12.42 12.43 24.71
N GLY A 183 11.69 12.69 23.61
CA GLY A 183 12.26 12.84 22.28
C GLY A 183 12.64 11.52 21.59
N GLU A 184 12.41 10.38 22.23
CA GLU A 184 12.78 9.05 21.71
C GLU A 184 11.90 8.59 20.53
N PRO A 185 12.39 7.73 19.62
CA PRO A 185 11.61 7.17 18.51
C PRO A 185 10.59 6.12 18.98
N PHE A 186 9.69 5.71 18.07
CA PHE A 186 8.67 4.71 18.39
C PHE A 186 9.26 3.33 18.73
N VAL A 187 8.89 2.80 19.89
CA VAL A 187 9.22 1.43 20.31
C VAL A 187 8.06 0.47 19.99
N PHE A 188 8.32 -0.50 19.11
CA PHE A 188 7.36 -1.57 18.77
C PHE A 188 7.23 -2.60 19.90
N ASN A 189 8.36 -3.14 20.40
CA ASN A 189 8.40 -4.10 21.51
C ASN A 189 8.18 -3.40 22.86
N TYR A 190 7.05 -2.72 23.03
CA TYR A 190 6.72 -1.95 24.24
C TYR A 190 6.50 -2.83 25.48
N ARG A 191 6.12 -4.11 25.27
CA ARG A 191 6.10 -5.16 26.31
C ARG A 191 6.79 -6.39 25.74
N GLU A 192 7.93 -6.80 26.30
CA GLU A 192 8.84 -7.77 25.66
C GLU A 192 8.15 -9.10 25.28
N ASP A 193 7.41 -9.72 26.20
CA ASP A 193 6.75 -11.01 25.97
C ASP A 193 5.38 -10.94 25.25
N LEU A 194 4.79 -9.76 25.07
CA LEU A 194 3.41 -9.60 24.60
C LEU A 194 3.33 -9.17 23.13
N HIS A 195 3.96 -9.94 22.25
CA HIS A 195 4.02 -9.68 20.80
C HIS A 195 2.64 -9.39 20.17
N ARG A 196 1.58 -10.15 20.54
CA ARG A 196 0.21 -9.93 20.04
C ARG A 196 -0.36 -8.56 20.45
N TRP A 197 -0.08 -8.12 21.68
CA TRP A 197 -0.51 -6.81 22.17
C TRP A 197 0.31 -5.67 21.54
N ASN A 198 1.62 -5.84 21.37
CA ASN A 198 2.49 -4.90 20.64
C ASN A 198 2.02 -4.69 19.19
N GLN A 199 1.69 -5.79 18.50
CA GLN A 199 1.14 -5.74 17.14
C GLN A 199 -0.19 -4.98 17.10
N LYS A 200 -1.11 -5.23 18.04
CA LYS A 200 -2.38 -4.49 18.14
C LYS A 200 -2.18 -3.01 18.49
N ARG A 201 -1.18 -2.67 19.33
CA ARG A 201 -0.78 -1.29 19.63
C ARG A 201 -0.27 -0.57 18.37
N TYR A 202 0.54 -1.24 17.55
CA TYR A 202 1.07 -0.69 16.29
C TYR A 202 -0.02 -0.53 15.23
N GLU A 203 -0.98 -1.45 15.16
CA GLU A 203 -2.17 -1.32 14.30
C GLU A 203 -3.00 -0.09 14.70
N ALA A 204 -3.34 0.06 15.98
CA ALA A 204 -4.10 1.21 16.49
C ALA A 204 -3.40 2.55 16.20
N LEU A 205 -2.09 2.65 16.46
CA LEU A 205 -1.31 3.85 16.11
C LEU A 205 -1.35 4.16 14.61
N GLY A 206 -1.32 3.13 13.77
CA GLY A 206 -1.42 3.29 12.32
C GLY A 206 -2.76 3.83 11.81
N GLU A 207 -3.86 3.56 12.52
CA GLU A 207 -5.16 4.16 12.20
C GLU A 207 -5.23 5.64 12.65
N ILE A 208 -4.60 5.98 13.78
CA ILE A 208 -4.45 7.39 14.21
C ILE A 208 -3.61 8.17 13.19
N ILE A 209 -2.47 7.61 12.77
CA ILE A 209 -1.60 8.19 11.74
C ILE A 209 -2.33 8.35 10.40
N THR A 210 -3.23 7.42 10.06
CA THR A 210 -4.06 7.52 8.85
C THR A 210 -5.00 8.74 8.92
N LYS A 211 -5.65 8.98 10.06
CA LYS A 211 -6.44 10.21 10.29
C LYS A 211 -5.57 11.47 10.22
N TYR A 212 -4.41 11.46 10.88
CA TYR A 212 -3.50 12.60 10.91
C TYR A 212 -2.98 12.97 9.51
N VAL A 213 -2.66 11.98 8.67
CA VAL A 213 -2.29 12.23 7.27
C VAL A 213 -3.45 12.83 6.48
N TYR A 214 -4.70 12.39 6.69
CA TYR A 214 -5.86 13.03 6.07
C TYR A 214 -6.01 14.51 6.49
N GLU A 215 -5.79 14.83 7.76
CA GLU A 215 -5.81 16.22 8.23
C GLU A 215 -4.73 17.08 7.55
N LEU A 216 -3.52 16.54 7.33
CA LEU A 216 -2.48 17.23 6.56
C LEU A 216 -2.90 17.40 5.08
N LEU A 217 -3.52 16.40 4.45
CA LEU A 217 -4.00 16.56 3.07
C LEU A 217 -5.03 17.69 2.95
N GLU A 218 -5.90 17.86 3.95
CA GLU A 218 -6.95 18.89 3.96
C GLU A 218 -6.44 20.28 4.39
N LYS A 219 -5.47 20.36 5.30
CA LYS A 219 -4.95 21.62 5.89
C LYS A 219 -3.68 22.14 5.24
N ASP A 220 -2.73 21.25 4.95
CA ASP A 220 -1.37 21.57 4.45
C ASP A 220 -1.25 21.47 2.92
N CYS A 221 -2.12 20.71 2.28
CA CYS A 221 -2.16 20.51 0.83
C CYS A 221 -3.49 21.00 0.20
N ASN A 222 -4.40 21.57 0.99
CA ASN A 222 -5.69 22.12 0.55
C ASN A 222 -6.56 21.17 -0.31
N LEU A 223 -6.38 19.85 -0.17
CA LEU A 223 -7.13 18.87 -0.95
C LEU A 223 -8.51 18.63 -0.34
N LYS A 224 -9.53 18.52 -1.19
CA LYS A 224 -10.90 18.21 -0.80
C LYS A 224 -11.14 16.70 -0.83
N LYS A 225 -11.70 16.16 0.25
CA LYS A 225 -12.16 14.76 0.31
C LYS A 225 -13.48 14.60 -0.45
N ILE A 226 -13.48 13.82 -1.52
CA ILE A 226 -14.64 13.58 -2.40
C ILE A 226 -15.11 12.14 -2.24
N SER A 227 -16.34 11.95 -1.76
CA SER A 227 -16.91 10.62 -1.55
C SER A 227 -17.27 9.93 -2.87
N ILE A 228 -17.10 8.61 -2.91
CA ILE A 228 -17.44 7.76 -4.05
C ILE A 228 -18.20 6.50 -3.56
N PRO A 229 -19.12 5.91 -4.35
CA PRO A 229 -19.58 6.38 -5.67
C PRO A 229 -20.25 7.77 -5.65
N VAL A 230 -20.13 8.51 -6.76
CA VAL A 230 -20.63 9.91 -6.85
C VAL A 230 -22.15 10.02 -6.79
N ASP A 231 -22.84 8.92 -7.08
CA ASP A 231 -24.30 8.74 -7.06
C ASP A 231 -24.78 7.94 -5.83
N ALA A 232 -23.89 7.68 -4.86
CA ALA A 232 -24.18 6.77 -3.75
C ALA A 232 -25.28 7.28 -2.80
N THR A 233 -26.27 6.43 -2.55
CA THR A 233 -27.33 6.62 -1.55
C THR A 233 -26.80 6.74 -0.12
N GLU A 234 -27.59 7.23 0.83
CA GLU A 234 -27.15 7.37 2.24
C GLU A 234 -26.83 6.04 2.94
N SER A 235 -27.37 4.92 2.44
CA SER A 235 -27.30 3.61 3.09
C SER A 235 -26.32 2.62 2.44
N GLU A 236 -25.70 2.97 1.31
CA GLU A 236 -24.69 2.09 0.67
C GLU A 236 -23.26 2.37 1.15
N PRO A 237 -22.36 1.37 1.13
CA PRO A 237 -20.94 1.57 1.44
C PRO A 237 -20.29 2.62 0.54
N LYS A 238 -19.46 3.49 1.11
CA LYS A 238 -18.73 4.55 0.39
C LYS A 238 -17.25 4.54 0.73
N SER A 239 -16.44 5.01 -0.22
CA SER A 239 -15.03 5.36 -0.07
C SER A 239 -14.88 6.87 -0.34
N PHE A 240 -13.64 7.32 -0.53
CA PHE A 240 -13.33 8.66 -1.05
C PHE A 240 -12.00 8.69 -1.80
N ILE A 241 -11.82 9.75 -2.59
CA ILE A 241 -10.53 10.24 -3.08
C ILE A 241 -10.24 11.62 -2.50
N PHE A 242 -8.99 12.09 -2.59
CA PHE A 242 -8.69 13.52 -2.42
C PHE A 242 -8.41 14.16 -3.79
N MET A 243 -8.77 15.43 -3.95
CA MET A 243 -8.36 16.22 -5.11
C MET A 243 -8.09 17.69 -4.77
N SER A 244 -7.22 18.35 -5.53
CA SER A 244 -7.06 19.80 -5.46
C SER A 244 -8.31 20.50 -6.03
N GLU A 245 -8.53 21.76 -5.66
CA GLU A 245 -9.71 22.52 -6.11
C GLU A 245 -9.76 22.69 -7.64
N ASP A 246 -8.60 22.72 -8.30
CA ASP A 246 -8.46 22.86 -9.75
C ASP A 246 -8.39 21.53 -10.51
N ALA A 247 -8.38 20.37 -9.84
CA ALA A 247 -8.01 19.07 -10.42
C ALA A 247 -8.83 18.66 -11.67
N LEU A 248 -10.07 19.13 -11.78
CA LEU A 248 -10.95 18.87 -12.93
C LEU A 248 -10.95 20.02 -13.95
N THR A 249 -10.52 21.23 -13.57
CA THR A 249 -10.61 22.45 -14.38
C THR A 249 -9.27 22.94 -14.92
N ASN A 250 -8.14 22.48 -14.37
CA ASN A 250 -6.79 22.80 -14.85
C ASN A 250 -6.57 22.16 -16.24
N PRO A 251 -6.35 22.96 -17.30
CA PRO A 251 -6.18 22.43 -18.65
C PRO A 251 -4.76 21.93 -18.93
N GLN A 252 -3.77 22.30 -18.10
CA GLN A 252 -2.37 22.06 -18.39
C GLN A 252 -1.92 20.65 -17.96
N LYS A 253 -1.97 20.38 -16.66
CA LYS A 253 -1.36 19.19 -16.06
C LYS A 253 -2.17 18.66 -14.88
N LEU A 254 -2.25 17.34 -14.76
CA LEU A 254 -2.93 16.64 -13.67
C LEU A 254 -2.06 15.48 -13.17
N MET A 255 -1.70 15.47 -11.89
CA MET A 255 -0.97 14.37 -11.26
C MET A 255 -1.93 13.44 -10.51
N VAL A 256 -1.76 12.13 -10.70
CA VAL A 256 -2.59 11.07 -10.11
C VAL A 256 -1.71 10.14 -9.29
N LEU A 257 -2.00 10.00 -8.00
CA LEU A 257 -1.18 9.22 -7.05
C LEU A 257 -1.90 7.95 -6.61
N ILE A 258 -1.25 6.79 -6.79
CA ILE A 258 -1.78 5.46 -6.44
C ILE A 258 -0.78 4.73 -5.52
N HIS A 259 -1.20 4.40 -4.30
CA HIS A 259 -0.37 3.67 -3.34
C HIS A 259 -0.40 2.14 -3.52
N GLY A 260 0.49 1.43 -2.83
CA GLY A 260 0.54 -0.02 -2.80
C GLY A 260 -0.62 -0.68 -2.05
N SER A 261 -0.62 -2.01 -1.99
CA SER A 261 -1.66 -2.80 -1.31
C SER A 261 -1.44 -2.89 0.22
N GLY A 262 -2.50 -3.22 0.96
CA GLY A 262 -2.45 -3.53 2.39
C GLY A 262 -3.09 -2.46 3.30
N VAL A 263 -2.42 -2.16 4.41
CA VAL A 263 -2.94 -1.23 5.46
C VAL A 263 -2.65 0.26 5.21
N VAL A 264 -2.07 0.59 4.06
CA VAL A 264 -1.93 1.98 3.61
C VAL A 264 -3.25 2.49 2.99
N ARG A 265 -3.41 3.82 3.00
CA ARG A 265 -4.56 4.57 2.50
C ARG A 265 -4.08 5.80 1.75
N ALA A 266 -5.00 6.54 1.13
CA ALA A 266 -4.72 7.81 0.46
C ALA A 266 -3.81 8.72 1.31
N GLY A 267 -2.80 9.33 0.68
CA GLY A 267 -1.76 10.11 1.37
C GLY A 267 -0.54 9.31 1.84
N GLN A 268 -0.54 7.97 1.81
CA GLN A 268 0.54 7.15 2.37
C GLN A 268 1.27 6.32 1.30
N TRP A 269 2.60 6.33 1.32
CA TRP A 269 3.40 5.28 0.66
C TRP A 269 3.58 4.08 1.59
N ALA A 270 4.00 4.32 2.84
CA ALA A 270 4.24 3.25 3.81
C ALA A 270 4.12 3.70 5.26
N ARG A 271 3.11 3.17 5.98
CA ARG A 271 2.88 3.33 7.43
C ARG A 271 4.15 3.11 8.27
N ARG A 272 5.02 2.17 7.86
CA ARG A 272 6.30 1.88 8.54
C ARG A 272 7.27 3.05 8.50
N LEU A 273 7.36 3.78 7.38
CA LEU A 273 8.27 4.92 7.26
C LEU A 273 7.78 6.09 8.12
N ILE A 274 6.48 6.39 8.07
CA ILE A 274 5.85 7.45 8.87
C ILE A 274 6.13 7.28 10.38
N ILE A 275 6.12 6.04 10.87
CA ILE A 275 6.34 5.71 12.29
C ILE A 275 7.82 5.75 12.71
N ASN A 276 8.75 5.37 11.82
CA ASN A 276 10.15 5.11 12.20
C ASN A 276 11.14 6.14 11.66
N GLU A 277 10.90 6.71 10.48
CA GLU A 277 11.76 7.69 9.82
C GLU A 277 11.15 9.10 9.96
N ASP A 278 10.18 9.44 9.09
CA ASP A 278 9.57 10.76 8.91
C ASP A 278 8.30 10.70 8.01
N LEU A 279 7.51 11.78 8.03
CA LEU A 279 6.36 11.98 7.15
C LEU A 279 6.75 12.07 5.67
N ASP A 280 7.86 12.72 5.31
CA ASP A 280 8.22 12.98 3.92
C ASP A 280 8.47 11.69 3.14
N SER A 281 9.25 10.76 3.71
CA SER A 281 9.53 9.46 3.08
C SER A 281 8.32 8.53 3.10
N GLY A 282 7.46 8.64 4.12
CA GLY A 282 6.32 7.74 4.31
C GLY A 282 5.01 8.17 3.67
N THR A 283 4.87 9.45 3.27
CA THR A 283 3.64 10.02 2.72
C THR A 283 3.78 10.49 1.27
N GLN A 284 2.63 10.71 0.65
CA GLN A 284 2.50 11.31 -0.68
C GLN A 284 2.63 12.85 -0.63
N ILE A 285 2.75 13.46 0.55
CA ILE A 285 2.73 14.92 0.75
C ILE A 285 3.82 15.65 -0.05
N PRO A 286 5.09 15.19 -0.12
CA PRO A 286 6.11 15.86 -0.95
C PRO A 286 5.79 15.82 -2.44
N PHE A 287 5.18 14.75 -2.95
CA PHE A 287 4.71 14.66 -4.33
C PHE A 287 3.57 15.64 -4.59
N ILE A 288 2.61 15.74 -3.66
CA ILE A 288 1.45 16.64 -3.76
C ILE A 288 1.91 18.11 -3.75
N LYS A 289 2.70 18.51 -2.74
CA LYS A 289 3.21 19.89 -2.62
C LYS A 289 4.05 20.27 -3.86
N ARG A 290 4.98 19.40 -4.30
CA ARG A 290 5.79 19.64 -5.50
C ARG A 290 4.97 19.70 -6.80
N ALA A 291 3.92 18.89 -6.93
CA ALA A 291 3.01 18.95 -8.08
C ALA A 291 2.22 20.28 -8.10
N MET A 292 1.73 20.74 -6.94
CA MET A 292 1.04 22.02 -6.83
C MET A 292 1.99 23.22 -7.10
N ASP A 293 3.22 23.19 -6.58
CA ASP A 293 4.27 24.19 -6.88
C ASP A 293 4.58 24.28 -8.39
N GLU A 294 4.54 23.15 -9.10
CA GLU A 294 4.73 23.09 -10.56
C GLU A 294 3.42 23.31 -11.36
N GLY A 295 2.31 23.67 -10.72
CA GLY A 295 1.05 24.01 -11.39
C GLY A 295 0.22 22.83 -11.91
N TYR A 296 0.41 21.63 -11.36
CA TYR A 296 -0.47 20.48 -11.62
C TYR A 296 -1.70 20.54 -10.70
N GLY A 297 -2.88 20.25 -11.24
CA GLY A 297 -3.98 19.72 -10.43
C GLY A 297 -3.61 18.34 -9.89
N VAL A 298 -4.21 17.90 -8.77
CA VAL A 298 -3.82 16.66 -8.09
C VAL A 298 -5.05 15.81 -7.76
N ILE A 299 -4.97 14.49 -7.98
CA ILE A 299 -5.92 13.48 -7.48
C ILE A 299 -5.15 12.37 -6.75
N VAL A 300 -5.65 11.96 -5.58
CA VAL A 300 -5.06 10.90 -4.74
C VAL A 300 -6.10 9.80 -4.52
N LEU A 301 -5.79 8.59 -4.97
CA LEU A 301 -6.68 7.43 -4.89
C LEU A 301 -6.55 6.72 -3.53
N ASN A 302 -7.60 6.00 -3.13
CA ASN A 302 -7.68 5.21 -1.89
C ASN A 302 -7.97 3.71 -2.14
N PRO A 303 -7.24 3.01 -3.03
CA PRO A 303 -7.60 1.68 -3.56
C PRO A 303 -7.73 0.54 -2.52
N ASN A 304 -7.26 0.73 -1.29
CA ASN A 304 -7.38 -0.25 -0.21
C ASN A 304 -8.61 -0.01 0.70
N GLU A 305 -9.42 1.02 0.43
CA GLU A 305 -10.69 1.29 1.10
C GLU A 305 -11.83 0.90 0.16
N ASN A 306 -11.98 -0.42 0.00
CA ASN A 306 -12.83 -1.07 -1.00
C ASN A 306 -14.01 -1.85 -0.38
N TYR A 307 -14.14 -1.86 0.94
CA TYR A 307 -15.28 -2.44 1.68
C TYR A 307 -15.45 -1.76 3.04
N ILE A 308 -16.65 -1.87 3.61
CA ILE A 308 -16.91 -1.63 5.04
C ILE A 308 -17.13 -2.97 5.76
N GLU A 309 -16.77 -3.05 7.04
CA GLU A 309 -17.07 -4.22 7.87
C GLU A 309 -18.34 -4.02 8.69
N VAL A 310 -19.28 -4.97 8.62
CA VAL A 310 -20.53 -4.95 9.40
C VAL A 310 -20.75 -6.28 10.13
N GLU A 311 -21.43 -6.22 11.28
CA GLU A 311 -21.71 -7.39 12.11
C GLU A 311 -22.70 -8.35 11.42
N LYS A 312 -22.37 -9.64 11.28
CA LYS A 312 -23.30 -10.63 10.73
C LYS A 312 -24.51 -10.83 11.65
N PRO A 313 -25.75 -10.79 11.12
CA PRO A 313 -26.93 -11.25 11.84
C PRO A 313 -26.77 -12.70 12.28
N LYS A 314 -27.05 -12.99 13.56
CA LYS A 314 -26.91 -14.34 14.14
C LYS A 314 -28.05 -15.26 13.71
N ILE A 315 -27.96 -15.81 12.50
CA ILE A 315 -28.93 -16.77 11.96
C ILE A 315 -28.93 -18.04 12.82
N ARG A 316 -29.98 -18.26 13.61
CA ARG A 316 -30.20 -19.49 14.39
C ARG A 316 -30.64 -20.64 13.48
N VAL A 317 -29.69 -21.25 12.77
CA VAL A 317 -29.95 -22.47 11.99
C VAL A 317 -30.27 -23.62 12.94
N LYS A 318 -31.52 -24.08 12.94
CA LYS A 318 -31.89 -25.38 13.53
C LYS A 318 -31.32 -26.49 12.64
N SER A 319 -30.65 -27.46 13.23
CA SER A 319 -30.06 -28.59 12.50
C SER A 319 -31.15 -29.56 12.01
N SER A 320 -31.52 -29.47 10.73
CA SER A 320 -32.24 -30.52 10.02
C SER A 320 -31.25 -31.56 9.48
N SER A 321 -31.21 -32.72 10.11
CA SER A 321 -30.57 -33.91 9.55
C SER A 321 -31.46 -34.56 8.50
N ASP A 322 -30.92 -34.96 7.35
CA ASP A 322 -31.28 -36.26 6.79
C ASP A 322 -30.18 -36.86 5.90
N SER A 323 -30.41 -38.10 5.48
CA SER A 323 -29.44 -39.09 5.02
C SER A 323 -29.26 -39.16 3.49
N SER A 324 -28.07 -39.57 3.06
CA SER A 324 -27.88 -40.33 1.82
C SER A 324 -26.79 -41.39 1.99
N TYR A 325 -26.97 -42.54 1.35
CA TYR A 325 -26.15 -43.75 1.49
C TYR A 325 -24.98 -43.79 0.48
N GLU A 326 -23.85 -44.36 0.88
CA GLU A 326 -22.74 -44.90 0.05
C GLU A 326 -21.91 -45.89 0.92
N PRO A 327 -21.19 -46.89 0.35
CA PRO A 327 -20.77 -48.10 1.07
C PRO A 327 -19.51 -47.97 1.96
N ALA A 328 -19.34 -48.94 2.85
CA ALA A 328 -18.63 -48.76 4.12
C ALA A 328 -17.09 -48.78 4.08
N GLU A 329 -16.45 -49.54 3.18
CA GLU A 329 -15.04 -49.94 3.37
C GLU A 329 -14.01 -48.84 3.11
N LYS A 330 -14.38 -47.74 2.45
CA LYS A 330 -13.49 -46.58 2.24
C LYS A 330 -13.51 -45.56 3.39
N ARG A 331 -14.28 -45.83 4.45
CA ARG A 331 -14.55 -44.86 5.53
C ARG A 331 -13.44 -44.80 6.58
N GLU A 332 -13.02 -45.92 7.15
CA GLU A 332 -12.19 -45.94 8.37
C GLU A 332 -10.86 -45.16 8.30
N ARG A 333 -10.10 -45.32 7.21
CA ARG A 333 -8.80 -44.62 7.06
C ARG A 333 -8.96 -43.12 6.77
N LYS A 334 -10.09 -42.70 6.21
CA LYS A 334 -10.39 -41.27 5.94
C LYS A 334 -11.06 -40.60 7.14
N ASP A 335 -11.91 -41.32 7.86
CA ASP A 335 -12.59 -40.85 9.07
C ASP A 335 -11.63 -40.56 10.23
N LYS A 336 -10.57 -41.36 10.42
CA LYS A 336 -9.57 -41.09 11.48
C LYS A 336 -8.82 -39.78 11.21
N VAL A 337 -8.23 -39.61 10.04
CA VAL A 337 -7.55 -38.36 9.64
C VAL A 337 -8.53 -37.18 9.62
N SER A 338 -9.75 -37.36 9.12
CA SER A 338 -10.79 -36.32 9.12
C SER A 338 -11.21 -35.90 10.53
N LYS A 339 -11.49 -36.85 11.43
CA LYS A 339 -11.85 -36.58 12.84
C LYS A 339 -10.67 -36.00 13.62
N GLU A 340 -9.43 -36.33 13.28
CA GLU A 340 -8.24 -35.81 13.95
C GLU A 340 -7.83 -34.42 13.43
N THR A 341 -7.91 -34.16 12.12
CA THR A 341 -7.80 -32.80 11.55
C THR A 341 -8.94 -31.91 12.04
N LYS A 342 -10.18 -32.44 12.12
CA LYS A 342 -11.31 -31.69 12.70
C LYS A 342 -11.09 -31.44 14.19
N LYS A 343 -10.72 -32.44 15.00
CA LYS A 343 -10.35 -32.25 16.41
C LYS A 343 -9.20 -31.24 16.57
N ARG A 344 -8.18 -31.24 15.71
CA ARG A 344 -7.12 -30.21 15.73
C ARG A 344 -7.65 -28.82 15.40
N ARG A 345 -8.58 -28.69 14.44
CA ARG A 345 -9.20 -27.41 14.09
C ARG A 345 -10.09 -26.89 15.24
N ASP A 346 -10.99 -27.74 15.72
CA ASP A 346 -11.88 -27.47 16.86
C ASP A 346 -11.08 -27.22 18.16
N PHE A 347 -9.91 -27.87 18.31
CA PHE A 347 -8.93 -27.60 19.37
C PHE A 347 -8.38 -26.18 19.22
N TYR A 348 -7.71 -25.84 18.12
CA TYR A 348 -7.15 -24.50 17.92
C TYR A 348 -8.20 -23.37 17.98
N GLU A 349 -9.43 -23.60 17.51
CA GLU A 349 -10.54 -22.64 17.64
C GLU A 349 -10.92 -22.41 19.13
N LYS A 350 -10.77 -23.42 20.00
CA LYS A 350 -10.94 -23.31 21.46
C LYS A 350 -9.84 -22.47 22.14
N TYR A 351 -8.70 -22.19 21.47
CA TYR A 351 -7.64 -21.32 21.99
C TYR A 351 -7.80 -19.86 21.57
N ARG A 352 -8.80 -19.51 20.75
CA ARG A 352 -9.13 -18.11 20.45
C ARG A 352 -9.65 -17.43 21.71
N ASN A 353 -8.94 -16.41 22.20
CA ASN A 353 -9.29 -15.68 23.42
C ASN A 353 -10.76 -15.17 23.33
N PRO A 354 -11.64 -15.48 24.31
CA PRO A 354 -13.09 -15.25 24.21
C PRO A 354 -13.55 -13.79 24.37
N GLN A 355 -12.68 -12.81 24.12
CA GLN A 355 -13.15 -11.56 23.52
C GLN A 355 -13.87 -11.93 22.22
N ARG A 356 -15.20 -11.86 22.22
CA ARG A 356 -16.04 -12.25 21.07
C ARG A 356 -15.88 -11.23 19.94
N GLU A 357 -14.81 -11.39 19.16
CA GLU A 357 -14.71 -10.93 17.79
C GLU A 357 -16.02 -11.33 17.10
N LYS A 358 -16.90 -10.34 16.89
CA LYS A 358 -18.20 -10.57 16.29
C LYS A 358 -17.94 -11.01 14.85
N GLU A 359 -18.70 -11.97 14.35
CA GLU A 359 -18.45 -12.48 13.00
C GLU A 359 -18.79 -11.38 12.00
N MET A 360 -17.78 -10.70 11.44
CA MET A 360 -17.98 -9.61 10.48
C MET A 360 -18.26 -10.17 9.08
N MET A 361 -18.99 -9.41 8.27
CA MET A 361 -18.99 -9.52 6.81
C MET A 361 -18.44 -8.23 6.20
N GLN A 362 -17.77 -8.36 5.07
CA GLN A 362 -17.30 -7.25 4.26
C GLN A 362 -18.39 -6.89 3.24
N LEU A 363 -18.90 -5.68 3.28
CA LEU A 363 -19.75 -5.10 2.23
C LEU A 363 -18.87 -4.28 1.32
N TYR A 364 -18.58 -4.83 0.13
CA TYR A 364 -17.75 -4.18 -0.88
C TYR A 364 -18.43 -2.93 -1.43
N ILE A 365 -17.62 -1.91 -1.68
CA ILE A 365 -18.07 -0.61 -2.18
C ILE A 365 -18.32 -0.75 -3.69
N ARG A 366 -19.49 -0.27 -4.14
CA ARG A 366 -19.95 -0.47 -5.51
C ARG A 366 -18.94 0.10 -6.51
N GLU A 367 -18.60 -0.70 -7.52
CA GLU A 367 -17.66 -0.35 -8.60
C GLU A 367 -16.26 0.08 -8.11
N ASN A 368 -15.95 -0.19 -6.83
CA ASN A 368 -14.70 0.13 -6.14
C ASN A 368 -14.33 -1.04 -5.21
N GLY A 369 -14.71 -2.28 -5.56
CA GLY A 369 -14.55 -3.48 -4.74
C GLY A 369 -13.13 -4.03 -4.74
N SER A 370 -12.25 -3.53 -5.61
CA SER A 370 -10.81 -3.83 -5.63
C SER A 370 -9.99 -2.60 -6.03
N PRO A 371 -8.65 -2.62 -5.82
CA PRO A 371 -7.74 -1.57 -6.30
C PRO A 371 -7.89 -1.24 -7.79
N GLU A 372 -8.15 -2.25 -8.61
CA GLU A 372 -8.33 -2.15 -10.05
C GLU A 372 -9.68 -1.53 -10.42
N GLU A 373 -10.78 -2.00 -9.81
CA GLU A 373 -12.10 -1.39 -9.98
C GLU A 373 -12.08 0.09 -9.59
N HIS A 374 -11.43 0.43 -8.47
CA HIS A 374 -11.26 1.81 -8.02
C HIS A 374 -10.45 2.67 -9.00
N ALA A 375 -9.39 2.15 -9.60
CA ALA A 375 -8.60 2.87 -10.61
C ALA A 375 -9.42 3.16 -11.89
N VAL A 376 -10.25 2.21 -12.33
CA VAL A 376 -11.17 2.39 -13.47
C VAL A 376 -12.30 3.36 -13.12
N TYR A 377 -12.89 3.26 -11.92
CA TYR A 377 -13.95 4.16 -11.45
C TYR A 377 -13.47 5.61 -11.39
N VAL A 378 -12.30 5.85 -10.79
CA VAL A 378 -11.74 7.21 -10.66
C VAL A 378 -11.31 7.77 -12.03
N TRP A 379 -10.96 6.90 -12.99
CA TRP A 379 -10.78 7.32 -14.37
C TRP A 379 -12.10 7.80 -15.00
N ASP A 380 -13.12 6.94 -15.07
CA ASP A 380 -14.37 7.24 -15.78
C ASP A 380 -15.13 8.44 -15.19
N HIS A 381 -15.16 8.55 -13.85
CA HIS A 381 -15.92 9.59 -13.16
C HIS A 381 -15.17 10.92 -12.94
N PHE A 382 -13.84 10.95 -13.08
CA PHE A 382 -13.05 12.15 -12.80
C PHE A 382 -11.92 12.41 -13.83
N ILE A 383 -10.96 11.50 -13.97
CA ILE A 383 -9.73 11.77 -14.75
C ILE A 383 -10.03 11.88 -16.25
N ALA A 384 -10.96 11.09 -16.78
CA ALA A 384 -11.43 11.19 -18.16
C ALA A 384 -12.10 12.55 -18.44
N GLN A 385 -12.84 13.09 -17.46
CA GLN A 385 -13.67 14.28 -17.58
C GLN A 385 -12.93 15.61 -17.27
N SER A 386 -11.73 15.56 -16.70
CA SER A 386 -10.93 16.76 -16.41
C SER A 386 -10.51 17.53 -17.67
N ALA A 387 -10.23 18.82 -17.54
CA ALA A 387 -9.72 19.65 -18.63
C ALA A 387 -8.27 19.32 -19.04
N ALA A 388 -7.51 18.59 -18.23
CA ALA A 388 -6.06 18.44 -18.37
C ALA A 388 -5.64 17.61 -19.60
N GLU A 389 -4.94 18.21 -20.56
CA GLU A 389 -4.40 17.50 -21.73
C GLU A 389 -3.17 16.63 -21.39
N ASN A 390 -2.58 16.80 -20.21
CA ASN A 390 -1.38 16.07 -19.78
C ASN A 390 -1.58 15.47 -18.38
N VAL A 391 -2.01 14.20 -18.33
CA VAL A 391 -2.13 13.44 -17.09
C VAL A 391 -0.83 12.68 -16.81
N PHE A 392 -0.38 12.68 -15.55
CA PHE A 392 0.82 12.01 -15.08
C PHE A 392 0.48 11.11 -13.89
N PHE A 393 0.95 9.86 -13.89
CA PHE A 393 0.67 8.91 -12.81
C PHE A 393 1.93 8.59 -12.01
N VAL A 394 1.84 8.58 -10.67
CA VAL A 394 2.83 7.93 -9.80
C VAL A 394 2.15 6.75 -9.10
N ALA A 395 2.58 5.53 -9.39
CA ALA A 395 1.93 4.31 -8.92
C ALA A 395 2.92 3.35 -8.24
N HIS A 396 2.80 3.21 -6.92
CA HIS A 396 3.70 2.41 -6.11
C HIS A 396 3.25 0.95 -5.98
N SER A 397 4.18 0.00 -6.11
CA SER A 397 3.97 -1.41 -5.78
C SER A 397 2.74 -1.98 -6.51
N TYR A 398 1.71 -2.44 -5.79
CA TYR A 398 0.45 -2.94 -6.38
C TYR A 398 -0.35 -1.87 -7.15
N GLY A 399 -0.15 -0.58 -6.86
CA GLY A 399 -0.83 0.51 -7.58
C GLY A 399 -0.51 0.51 -9.08
N GLY A 400 0.68 0.04 -9.48
CA GLY A 400 1.03 -0.11 -10.89
C GLY A 400 0.32 -1.27 -11.58
N LEU A 401 -0.09 -2.32 -10.84
CA LEU A 401 -0.94 -3.39 -11.38
C LEU A 401 -2.34 -2.83 -11.69
N ALA A 402 -2.90 -2.02 -10.78
CA ALA A 402 -4.18 -1.33 -10.99
C ALA A 402 -4.12 -0.32 -12.14
N PHE A 403 -3.00 0.40 -12.33
CA PHE A 403 -2.80 1.24 -13.51
C PHE A 403 -2.78 0.42 -14.82
N VAL A 404 -2.11 -0.74 -14.84
CA VAL A 404 -2.10 -1.61 -16.04
C VAL A 404 -3.49 -2.17 -16.35
N GLU A 405 -4.30 -2.50 -15.34
CA GLU A 405 -5.70 -2.92 -15.56
C GLU A 405 -6.56 -1.78 -16.12
N LEU A 406 -6.41 -0.55 -15.60
CA LEU A 406 -7.01 0.65 -16.21
C LEU A 406 -6.58 0.83 -17.68
N MET A 407 -5.29 0.69 -17.97
CA MET A 407 -4.73 0.79 -19.32
C MET A 407 -5.27 -0.30 -20.27
N ILE A 408 -5.57 -1.50 -19.77
CA ILE A 408 -6.23 -2.57 -20.53
C ILE A 408 -7.70 -2.23 -20.80
N GLN A 409 -8.41 -1.72 -19.80
CA GLN A 409 -9.85 -1.44 -19.91
C GLN A 409 -10.19 -0.12 -20.64
N ARG A 410 -9.25 0.83 -20.74
CA ARG A 410 -9.46 2.18 -21.32
C ARG A 410 -8.33 2.60 -22.28
N GLU A 411 -7.71 1.65 -22.99
CA GLU A 411 -6.48 1.86 -23.80
C GLU A 411 -6.49 3.14 -24.65
N ALA A 412 -7.56 3.41 -25.39
CA ALA A 412 -7.62 4.57 -26.29
C ALA A 412 -7.62 5.92 -25.54
N ASP A 413 -8.39 6.02 -24.46
CA ASP A 413 -8.54 7.25 -23.69
C ASP A 413 -7.28 7.51 -22.85
N VAL A 414 -6.75 6.47 -22.21
CA VAL A 414 -5.50 6.54 -21.43
C VAL A 414 -4.34 6.99 -22.32
N LYS A 415 -4.21 6.43 -23.53
CA LYS A 415 -3.18 6.83 -24.49
C LYS A 415 -3.29 8.24 -25.04
N SER A 416 -4.50 8.79 -25.12
CA SER A 416 -4.69 10.15 -25.64
C SER A 416 -4.36 11.23 -24.59
N LYS A 417 -4.57 10.92 -23.31
CA LYS A 417 -4.52 11.90 -22.21
C LYS A 417 -3.31 11.75 -21.27
N VAL A 418 -2.80 10.53 -21.06
CA VAL A 418 -1.63 10.28 -20.19
C VAL A 418 -0.34 10.59 -20.94
N THR A 419 0.55 11.34 -20.31
CA THR A 419 1.83 11.79 -20.88
C THR A 419 3.01 11.00 -20.34
N ALA A 420 2.98 10.62 -19.05
CA ALA A 420 3.99 9.73 -18.48
C ALA A 420 3.49 9.01 -17.21
N VAL A 421 4.13 7.88 -16.89
CA VAL A 421 3.82 7.05 -15.72
C VAL A 421 5.10 6.67 -14.99
N ALA A 422 5.25 7.15 -13.76
CA ALA A 422 6.28 6.70 -12.84
C ALA A 422 5.75 5.54 -12.01
N LEU A 423 6.38 4.38 -12.16
CA LEU A 423 6.14 3.21 -11.34
C LEU A 423 7.25 3.14 -10.28
N THR A 424 6.90 2.85 -9.03
CA THR A 424 7.89 2.73 -7.95
C THR A 424 7.82 1.33 -7.33
N ASP A 425 8.83 0.53 -7.67
CA ASP A 425 8.95 -0.90 -7.38
C ASP A 425 7.68 -1.70 -7.66
N SER A 426 7.07 -1.42 -8.81
CA SER A 426 5.77 -1.96 -9.19
C SER A 426 5.82 -3.45 -9.53
N VAL A 427 4.91 -4.21 -8.91
CA VAL A 427 4.72 -5.66 -9.12
C VAL A 427 3.81 -6.00 -10.31
N HIS A 428 3.48 -5.01 -11.15
CA HIS A 428 2.78 -5.21 -12.42
C HIS A 428 3.46 -6.27 -13.31
N ASN A 429 2.67 -6.91 -14.17
CA ASN A 429 3.21 -7.87 -15.13
C ASN A 429 2.33 -7.89 -16.39
N VAL A 430 2.74 -7.16 -17.42
CA VAL A 430 2.01 -7.02 -18.70
C VAL A 430 1.80 -8.33 -19.45
N TRP A 431 2.50 -9.41 -19.07
CA TRP A 431 2.37 -10.75 -19.69
C TRP A 431 1.35 -11.63 -18.95
N HIS A 432 1.18 -11.43 -17.65
CA HIS A 432 0.14 -12.10 -16.85
C HIS A 432 -1.17 -11.32 -16.77
N GLN A 433 -1.15 -10.00 -17.01
CA GLN A 433 -2.33 -9.17 -17.23
C GLN A 433 -2.81 -9.19 -18.70
N GLU A 434 -2.29 -10.10 -19.53
CA GLU A 434 -2.69 -10.29 -20.93
C GLU A 434 -2.63 -9.03 -21.82
N ALA A 435 -1.77 -8.06 -21.49
CA ALA A 435 -1.77 -6.74 -22.11
C ALA A 435 -1.42 -6.79 -23.61
N GLY A 436 -2.21 -6.05 -24.40
CA GLY A 436 -2.07 -5.95 -25.85
C GLY A 436 -0.66 -5.55 -26.29
N LYS A 437 -0.27 -5.95 -27.52
CA LYS A 437 1.03 -5.56 -28.11
C LYS A 437 1.19 -4.03 -28.06
N THR A 438 0.13 -3.32 -28.46
CA THR A 438 0.01 -1.87 -28.48
C THR A 438 0.16 -1.23 -27.10
N ILE A 439 -0.32 -1.88 -26.02
CA ILE A 439 -0.13 -1.42 -24.63
C ILE A 439 1.34 -1.55 -24.24
N ARG A 440 1.96 -2.71 -24.50
CA ARG A 440 3.36 -3.00 -24.19
C ARG A 440 4.37 -2.17 -25.00
N GLU A 441 3.98 -1.66 -26.15
CA GLU A 441 4.76 -0.67 -26.91
C GLU A 441 4.65 0.71 -26.26
N TRP A 442 3.44 1.20 -25.99
CA TRP A 442 3.23 2.49 -25.31
C TRP A 442 3.87 2.55 -23.92
N MET A 443 3.80 1.48 -23.13
CA MET A 443 4.44 1.42 -21.81
C MET A 443 5.98 1.46 -21.87
N ARG A 444 6.59 1.06 -23.00
CA ARG A 444 8.04 1.19 -23.20
C ARG A 444 8.48 2.63 -23.47
N GLU A 445 7.56 3.43 -24.01
CA GLU A 445 7.80 4.80 -24.45
C GLU A 445 7.38 5.83 -23.38
N ASN A 446 6.37 5.53 -22.57
CA ASN A 446 5.71 6.49 -21.67
C ASN A 446 5.80 6.11 -20.17
N CYS A 447 6.33 4.95 -19.81
CA CYS A 447 6.48 4.53 -18.41
C CYS A 447 7.95 4.32 -18.02
N CYS A 448 8.28 4.51 -16.74
CA CYS A 448 9.55 4.08 -16.16
C CYS A 448 9.32 3.51 -14.74
N ASN A 449 10.03 2.45 -14.36
CA ASN A 449 9.87 1.78 -13.06
C ASN A 449 11.17 1.82 -12.24
N TRP A 450 11.17 2.64 -11.18
CA TRP A 450 12.25 2.73 -10.19
C TRP A 450 12.12 1.59 -9.18
N VAL A 451 12.89 0.52 -9.39
CA VAL A 451 12.81 -0.73 -8.61
C VAL A 451 13.79 -0.77 -7.44
N SER A 452 13.53 -1.62 -6.45
CA SER A 452 14.46 -1.87 -5.35
C SER A 452 15.75 -2.52 -5.86
N SER A 453 16.89 -1.90 -5.54
CA SER A 453 18.22 -2.30 -5.99
C SER A 453 19.31 -1.53 -5.22
N SER A 454 20.45 -2.18 -5.01
CA SER A 454 21.67 -1.61 -4.43
C SER A 454 22.45 -0.69 -5.37
N GLU A 455 22.16 -0.71 -6.68
CA GLU A 455 22.83 0.12 -7.67
C GLU A 455 22.48 1.61 -7.50
N PRO A 456 23.32 2.56 -7.96
CA PRO A 456 23.03 3.98 -7.91
C PRO A 456 21.69 4.33 -8.58
N LEU A 457 21.00 5.36 -8.07
CA LEU A 457 19.75 5.89 -8.65
C LEU A 457 19.89 6.10 -10.17
N ASP A 458 18.84 5.75 -10.91
CA ASP A 458 18.73 5.80 -12.37
C ASP A 458 19.63 4.81 -13.16
N THR A 459 20.40 3.94 -12.48
CA THR A 459 21.13 2.85 -13.15
C THR A 459 20.15 1.84 -13.76
N SER A 460 20.30 1.53 -15.05
CA SER A 460 19.43 0.56 -15.75
C SER A 460 19.47 -0.83 -15.10
N VAL A 461 18.29 -1.43 -14.88
CA VAL A 461 18.13 -2.76 -14.28
C VAL A 461 17.51 -3.71 -15.31
N GLU A 462 18.23 -4.79 -15.65
CA GLU A 462 17.75 -5.76 -16.64
C GLU A 462 16.44 -6.45 -16.24
N SER A 463 15.64 -6.80 -17.25
CA SER A 463 14.39 -7.53 -17.09
C SER A 463 14.37 -8.77 -17.96
N MET A 464 14.00 -9.92 -17.36
CA MET A 464 13.87 -11.20 -18.07
C MET A 464 12.77 -11.19 -19.15
N LEU A 465 11.83 -10.24 -19.07
CA LEU A 465 10.76 -10.01 -20.03
C LEU A 465 10.68 -8.51 -20.36
N PRO A 466 10.51 -8.12 -21.64
CA PRO A 466 10.37 -6.71 -22.00
C PRO A 466 9.03 -6.15 -21.55
N ASP A 467 9.10 -5.02 -20.86
CA ASP A 467 7.99 -4.25 -20.30
C ASP A 467 8.34 -2.75 -20.52
N CYS A 468 8.02 -1.87 -19.58
CA CYS A 468 8.63 -0.55 -19.45
C CYS A 468 10.15 -0.59 -19.08
N PRO A 469 10.92 0.47 -19.38
CA PRO A 469 12.23 0.72 -18.78
C PRO A 469 12.25 0.58 -17.26
N ARG A 470 13.27 -0.10 -16.74
CA ARG A 470 13.50 -0.29 -15.30
C ARG A 470 14.83 0.31 -14.90
N VAL A 471 14.85 1.04 -13.80
CA VAL A 471 16.06 1.64 -13.23
C VAL A 471 16.10 1.44 -11.71
N SER A 472 17.27 1.53 -11.09
CA SER A 472 17.41 1.47 -9.65
C SER A 472 16.79 2.70 -8.98
N ALA A 473 16.06 2.49 -7.88
CA ALA A 473 15.65 3.54 -6.96
C ALA A 473 16.77 3.99 -5.99
N GLY A 474 17.97 3.40 -6.04
CA GLY A 474 19.05 3.68 -5.10
C GLY A 474 18.80 3.15 -3.67
N THR A 475 18.03 2.07 -3.54
CA THR A 475 17.76 1.40 -2.25
C THR A 475 17.19 -0.01 -2.42
N ASP A 476 17.61 -0.96 -1.59
CA ASP A 476 17.01 -2.30 -1.48
C ASP A 476 15.68 -2.33 -0.71
N ARG A 477 15.27 -1.20 -0.10
CA ARG A 477 14.04 -1.11 0.70
C ARG A 477 12.85 -0.73 -0.18
N HIS A 478 12.02 -1.73 -0.52
CA HIS A 478 10.76 -1.58 -1.26
C HIS A 478 9.99 -0.32 -0.88
N GLU A 479 9.77 -0.09 0.43
CA GLU A 479 8.97 1.02 0.92
C GLU A 479 9.57 2.42 0.67
N LEU A 480 10.90 2.53 0.52
CA LEU A 480 11.61 3.79 0.29
C LEU A 480 11.73 4.16 -1.19
N THR A 481 11.36 3.26 -2.11
CA THR A 481 11.60 3.43 -3.55
C THR A 481 10.96 4.71 -4.10
N SER A 482 9.73 5.03 -3.70
CA SER A 482 9.05 6.29 -4.04
C SER A 482 9.80 7.54 -3.56
N TRP A 483 10.30 7.53 -2.31
CA TRP A 483 11.01 8.68 -1.75
C TRP A 483 12.39 8.88 -2.38
N LYS A 484 13.13 7.79 -2.63
CA LYS A 484 14.47 7.86 -3.21
C LYS A 484 14.47 8.22 -4.70
N SER A 485 13.41 7.85 -5.44
CA SER A 485 13.23 8.21 -6.85
C SER A 485 12.55 9.56 -7.09
N PHE A 486 11.94 10.18 -6.07
CA PHE A 486 11.17 11.43 -6.16
C PHE A 486 11.82 12.54 -7.04
N PRO A 487 13.12 12.88 -6.91
CA PRO A 487 13.73 13.90 -7.78
C PRO A 487 13.84 13.47 -9.26
N SER A 488 14.06 12.18 -9.52
CA SER A 488 14.18 11.63 -10.87
C SER A 488 12.81 11.51 -11.54
N ILE A 489 11.76 11.19 -10.79
CA ILE A 489 10.37 11.13 -11.28
C ILE A 489 9.92 12.50 -11.84
N PHE A 490 10.16 13.60 -11.11
CA PHE A 490 9.78 14.93 -11.59
C PHE A 490 10.62 15.38 -12.79
N LYS A 491 11.90 14.99 -12.86
CA LYS A 491 12.75 15.17 -14.05
C LYS A 491 12.18 14.42 -15.26
N PHE A 492 11.85 13.14 -15.12
CA PHE A 492 11.23 12.31 -16.16
C PHE A 492 9.90 12.89 -16.66
N PHE A 493 9.04 13.37 -15.76
CA PHE A 493 7.79 14.06 -16.15
C PHE A 493 8.03 15.36 -16.91
N THR A 494 9.05 16.13 -16.53
CA THR A 494 9.48 17.33 -17.26
C THR A 494 9.93 16.97 -18.68
N GLU A 495 10.85 16.01 -18.82
CA GLU A 495 11.38 15.55 -20.12
C GLU A 495 10.26 15.00 -21.03
N ALA A 496 9.31 14.24 -20.48
CA ALA A 496 8.14 13.75 -21.22
C ALA A 496 7.19 14.88 -21.68
N SER A 497 6.95 15.88 -20.81
CA SER A 497 6.13 17.04 -21.14
C SER A 497 6.77 17.90 -22.24
N GLU A 498 8.09 18.08 -22.20
CA GLU A 498 8.85 18.77 -23.25
C GLU A 498 8.84 17.99 -24.57
N ALA A 499 9.03 16.67 -24.52
CA ALA A 499 8.98 15.80 -25.70
C ALA A 499 7.62 15.88 -26.41
N LYS A 500 6.51 15.75 -25.68
CA LYS A 500 5.13 15.89 -26.20
C LYS A 500 4.86 17.29 -26.75
N THR A 501 5.39 18.33 -26.11
CA THR A 501 5.31 19.72 -26.62
C THR A 501 6.17 19.93 -27.88
N SER A 502 7.25 19.16 -28.06
CA SER A 502 8.12 19.27 -29.23
C SER A 502 7.53 18.62 -30.48
N SER A 503 6.85 17.47 -30.35
CA SER A 503 6.24 16.76 -31.48
C SER A 503 4.99 17.45 -32.04
N LEU A 504 4.29 18.25 -31.21
CA LEU A 504 3.15 19.08 -31.63
C LEU A 504 3.56 20.36 -32.39
N LYS A 505 4.84 20.76 -32.37
CA LYS A 505 5.33 21.92 -33.12
C LYS A 505 5.60 21.52 -34.58
N PRO A 506 4.88 22.06 -35.58
CA PRO A 506 5.12 21.72 -36.97
C PRO A 506 6.55 22.13 -37.36
N ALA A 507 7.30 21.19 -37.92
CA ALA A 507 8.71 21.40 -38.28
C ALA A 507 8.83 22.56 -39.29
N VAL A 508 9.42 23.67 -38.85
CA VAL A 508 9.65 24.85 -39.69
C VAL A 508 10.56 24.43 -40.86
N THR A 509 9.99 24.38 -42.06
CA THR A 509 10.69 23.90 -43.25
C THR A 509 11.76 24.91 -43.66
N ARG A 510 13.00 24.68 -43.18
CA ARG A 510 14.19 25.46 -43.53
C ARG A 510 14.49 25.31 -45.02
N ARG A 511 13.84 26.16 -45.82
CA ARG A 511 13.84 26.15 -47.29
C ARG A 511 15.26 26.40 -47.81
N SER A 512 16.00 25.33 -48.04
CA SER A 512 17.38 25.40 -48.51
C SER A 512 17.41 26.00 -49.91
N HIS A 513 17.95 27.23 -50.02
CA HIS A 513 18.24 27.86 -51.31
C HIS A 513 19.43 27.15 -51.95
N ARG A 514 19.16 26.03 -52.64
CA ARG A 514 20.14 25.34 -53.47
C ARG A 514 20.43 26.20 -54.70
N ILE A 515 21.45 27.04 -54.59
CA ILE A 515 22.02 27.78 -55.72
C ILE A 515 22.34 26.77 -56.84
N LYS A 516 21.86 27.04 -58.05
CA LYS A 516 22.35 26.36 -59.25
C LYS A 516 23.69 27.00 -59.62
N HIS A 517 24.72 26.17 -59.80
CA HIS A 517 25.74 26.52 -60.78
C HIS A 517 25.20 26.17 -62.16
N GLU A 518 25.32 27.11 -63.09
CA GLU A 518 25.26 26.83 -64.52
C GLU A 518 26.70 26.54 -65.00
N GLU A 519 26.83 25.70 -66.02
CA GLU A 519 28.12 25.36 -66.64
C GLU A 519 28.47 26.40 -67.70
N LEU A 520 29.70 26.92 -67.67
CA LEU A 520 30.39 27.62 -68.77
C LEU A 520 31.91 27.64 -68.50
#